data_AF-A0A5C6U629-F1
#
_entry.id   AF-A0A5C6U629-F1
#
_cell.length_a   1.000
_cell.length_b   1.000
_cell.length_c   1.000
_cell.angle_alpha   90.00
_cell.angle_beta   90.00
_cell.angle_gamma   90.00
#
_symmetry.space_group_name_H-M   'P 1'
#
loop_
_entity.id
_entity.type
_entity.pdbx_description
1 polymer ?
#
loop_
_entity_poly.entity_id
_entity_poly.type
_entity_poly.pdbx_seq_one_letter_code
_entity_poly.pdbx_strand_id
1 'polypeptide(L)'
;METALAELHSQFDIDGYIEALPRHVLGLPRSNAPPRYQVSRFPLLKPYNGFTGIERRRGGHLAGWLLAAGCIRLASKCNICGSSGPLSLHGDVYYDISRDPTLCQPCHRAIHLRFYRWDEWRKVVDASAVTGREWFAQIPPHSIDIAQHLRDRWGWHAADLERSPICPFPDAIAEVLPNNMLPHPNL
;
A
#
# COMPACT_ATOMS: atom_id res chain seq x y z
N MET A 1 -24.36 31.10 12.58
CA MET A 1 -24.44 29.62 12.40
C MET A 1 -23.49 29.11 11.30
N GLU A 2 -22.73 29.99 10.63
CA GLU A 2 -21.77 29.64 9.56
C GLU A 2 -20.34 29.38 10.07
N THR A 3 -20.04 29.76 11.31
CA THR A 3 -18.71 29.65 11.92
C THR A 3 -18.41 28.27 12.54
N ALA A 4 -19.39 27.37 12.60
CA ALA A 4 -19.24 26.03 13.20
C ALA A 4 -18.90 24.91 12.18
N LEU A 5 -18.94 25.21 10.88
CA LEU A 5 -18.57 24.27 9.80
C LEU A 5 -17.10 24.40 9.38
N ALA A 6 -16.42 25.46 9.80
CA ALA A 6 -15.01 25.72 9.45
C ALA A 6 -14.01 25.00 10.38
N GLU A 7 -14.45 24.43 11.50
CA GLU A 7 -13.60 23.77 12.50
C GLU A 7 -13.66 22.23 12.47
N LEU A 8 -14.29 21.62 11.46
CA LEU A 8 -14.58 20.17 11.43
C LEU A 8 -13.95 19.39 10.28
N HIS A 9 -12.89 19.93 9.66
CA HIS A 9 -11.93 19.11 8.93
C HIS A 9 -10.59 19.20 9.65
N SER A 10 -10.46 18.48 10.77
CA SER A 10 -9.11 18.08 11.19
C SER A 10 -8.51 17.35 9.99
N GLN A 11 -7.48 17.93 9.39
CA GLN A 11 -6.76 17.31 8.30
C GLN A 11 -6.43 15.88 8.73
N PHE A 12 -6.83 14.90 7.91
CA PHE A 12 -6.55 13.50 8.20
C PHE A 12 -5.03 13.33 8.39
N ASP A 13 -4.61 12.74 9.50
CA ASP A 13 -3.18 12.55 9.82
C ASP A 13 -2.61 11.44 8.93
N ILE A 14 -2.14 11.81 7.74
CA ILE A 14 -1.56 10.87 6.76
C ILE A 14 -0.28 10.23 7.31
N ASP A 15 0.57 10.98 8.01
CA ASP A 15 1.81 10.44 8.56
C ASP A 15 1.52 9.41 9.66
N GLY A 16 0.60 9.73 10.59
CA GLY A 16 0.15 8.79 11.62
C GLY A 16 -0.52 7.54 11.02
N TYR A 17 -1.28 7.70 9.95
CA TYR A 17 -1.87 6.58 9.21
C TYR A 17 -0.82 5.66 8.59
N ILE A 18 0.15 6.23 7.87
CA ILE A 18 1.25 5.46 7.26
C ILE A 18 2.05 4.73 8.35
N GLU A 19 2.31 5.40 9.49
CA GLU A 19 3.06 4.80 10.59
C GLU A 19 2.30 3.62 11.23
N ALA A 20 0.97 3.69 11.31
CA ALA A 20 0.12 2.63 11.85
C ALA A 20 -0.02 1.39 10.94
N LEU A 21 0.40 1.47 9.66
CA LEU A 21 0.38 0.32 8.76
C LEU A 21 1.32 -0.79 9.25
N PRO A 22 0.95 -2.06 9.06
CA PRO A 22 1.85 -3.17 9.38
C PRO A 22 3.10 -3.10 8.52
N ARG A 23 4.25 -3.47 9.10
CA ARG A 23 5.55 -3.44 8.40
C ARG A 23 6.13 -4.83 8.22
N HIS A 24 6.51 -5.13 6.99
CA HIS A 24 7.28 -6.31 6.61
C HIS A 24 8.78 -6.04 6.77
N VAL A 25 9.48 -7.01 7.32
CA VAL A 25 10.95 -6.98 7.34
C VAL A 25 11.44 -7.47 5.98
N LEU A 26 12.23 -6.64 5.30
CA LEU A 26 12.88 -7.01 4.04
C LEU A 26 14.05 -7.94 4.32
N GLY A 27 13.97 -9.16 3.78
CA GLY A 27 15.03 -10.16 3.83
C GLY A 27 15.90 -10.17 2.58
N LEU A 28 16.95 -10.98 2.63
CA LEU A 28 17.81 -11.22 1.47
C LEU A 28 17.03 -11.93 0.34
N PRO A 29 17.31 -11.61 -0.92
CA PRO A 29 16.76 -12.36 -2.03
C PRO A 29 17.30 -13.79 -2.03
N ARG A 30 16.43 -14.74 -2.39
CA ARG A 30 16.84 -16.13 -2.61
C ARG A 30 17.70 -16.26 -3.88
N SER A 31 18.51 -17.30 -3.95
CA SER A 31 19.41 -17.55 -5.10
C SER A 31 18.69 -17.71 -6.44
N ASN A 32 17.41 -18.09 -6.44
CA ASN A 32 16.55 -18.17 -7.62
C ASN A 32 15.48 -17.05 -7.65
N ALA A 33 15.87 -15.82 -7.28
CA ALA A 33 15.04 -14.63 -7.49
C ALA A 33 14.68 -14.49 -8.99
N PRO A 34 13.45 -14.09 -9.35
CA PRO A 34 13.08 -13.95 -10.75
C PRO A 34 13.95 -12.90 -11.45
N PRO A 35 14.38 -13.12 -12.70
CA PRO A 35 15.22 -12.14 -13.41
C PRO A 35 14.43 -10.96 -13.99
N ARG A 36 13.09 -10.97 -13.84
CA ARG A 36 12.17 -10.00 -14.45
C ARG A 36 10.95 -9.75 -13.57
N TYR A 37 10.42 -8.54 -13.61
CA TYR A 37 9.08 -8.26 -13.09
C TYR A 37 8.03 -8.99 -13.92
N GLN A 38 7.01 -9.54 -13.25
CA GLN A 38 5.87 -10.14 -13.92
C GLN A 38 5.03 -9.04 -14.56
N VAL A 39 4.75 -9.17 -15.86
CA VAL A 39 3.94 -8.19 -16.59
C VAL A 39 2.47 -8.62 -16.53
N SER A 40 1.64 -7.76 -15.93
CA SER A 40 0.19 -7.93 -15.95
C SER A 40 -0.40 -7.48 -17.29
N ARG A 41 -1.23 -8.34 -17.90
CA ARG A 41 -2.03 -8.00 -19.11
C ARG A 41 -3.36 -7.32 -18.77
N PHE A 42 -3.70 -7.19 -17.50
CA PHE A 42 -4.95 -6.53 -17.10
C PHE A 42 -4.91 -5.03 -17.47
N PRO A 43 -6.07 -4.38 -17.66
CA PRO A 43 -6.14 -2.92 -17.81
C PRO A 43 -5.55 -2.18 -16.61
N LEU A 44 -5.10 -0.94 -16.81
CA LEU A 44 -4.63 -0.10 -15.69
C LEU A 44 -5.75 0.07 -14.66
N LEU A 45 -5.38 -0.02 -13.39
CA LEU A 45 -6.32 0.22 -12.29
C LEU A 45 -6.67 1.71 -12.26
N LYS A 46 -7.88 2.03 -11.79
CA LYS A 46 -8.27 3.42 -11.51
C LYS A 46 -7.34 4.03 -10.46
N PRO A 47 -7.24 5.37 -10.36
CA PRO A 47 -6.50 5.98 -9.25
C PRO A 47 -7.02 5.53 -7.88
N TYR A 48 -6.12 5.48 -6.89
CA TYR A 48 -6.45 5.12 -5.50
C TYR A 48 -5.50 5.84 -4.56
N ASN A 49 -6.05 6.54 -3.56
CA ASN A 49 -5.29 7.35 -2.61
C ASN A 49 -4.24 8.29 -3.26
N GLY A 50 -4.60 8.90 -4.40
CA GLY A 50 -3.71 9.78 -5.17
C GLY A 50 -2.74 9.10 -6.13
N PHE A 51 -2.57 7.77 -6.04
CA PHE A 51 -1.71 7.02 -6.93
C PHE A 51 -2.41 6.74 -8.27
N THR A 52 -1.74 7.04 -9.37
CA THR A 52 -2.18 6.74 -10.74
C THR A 52 -2.17 5.23 -11.02
N GLY A 53 -2.89 4.80 -12.06
CA GLY A 53 -2.88 3.39 -12.47
C GLY A 53 -1.49 2.84 -12.82
N ILE A 54 -0.58 3.69 -13.30
CA ILE A 54 0.82 3.33 -13.60
C ILE A 54 1.59 3.08 -12.30
N GLU A 55 1.52 3.99 -11.34
CA GLU A 55 2.19 3.85 -10.04
C GLU A 55 1.70 2.61 -9.30
N ARG A 56 0.37 2.39 -9.29
CA ARG A 56 -0.24 1.20 -8.70
C ARG A 56 0.28 -0.09 -9.34
N ARG A 57 0.47 -0.09 -10.66
CA ARG A 57 1.02 -1.24 -11.39
C ARG A 57 2.48 -1.48 -11.06
N ARG A 58 3.31 -0.43 -11.04
CA ARG A 58 4.73 -0.52 -10.70
C ARG A 58 4.92 -1.06 -9.28
N GLY A 59 4.16 -0.52 -8.32
CA GLY A 59 4.17 -1.02 -6.94
C GLY A 59 3.74 -2.49 -6.85
N GLY A 60 2.67 -2.88 -7.57
CA GLY A 60 2.26 -4.28 -7.64
C GLY A 60 3.28 -5.22 -8.28
N HIS A 61 3.99 -4.78 -9.34
CA HIS A 61 5.07 -5.54 -9.95
C HIS A 61 6.24 -5.75 -8.98
N LEU A 62 6.63 -4.69 -8.26
CA LEU A 62 7.69 -4.75 -7.27
C LEU A 62 7.33 -5.64 -6.08
N ALA A 63 6.12 -5.50 -5.53
CA ALA A 63 5.61 -6.36 -4.46
C ALA A 63 5.56 -7.84 -4.88
N GLY A 64 5.06 -8.12 -6.09
CA GLY A 64 5.03 -9.47 -6.65
C GLY A 64 6.44 -10.05 -6.81
N TRP A 65 7.40 -9.24 -7.27
CA TRP A 65 8.79 -9.65 -7.38
C TRP A 65 9.43 -9.90 -6.01
N LEU A 66 9.23 -9.01 -5.02
CA LEU A 66 9.78 -9.16 -3.66
C LEU A 66 9.26 -10.43 -2.97
N LEU A 67 7.97 -10.75 -3.13
CA LEU A 67 7.40 -12.02 -2.66
C LEU A 67 8.03 -13.21 -3.39
N ALA A 68 8.13 -13.15 -4.71
CA ALA A 68 8.71 -14.22 -5.52
C ALA A 68 10.20 -14.42 -5.27
N ALA A 69 10.95 -13.36 -4.93
CA ALA A 69 12.34 -13.42 -4.53
C ALA A 69 12.53 -13.83 -3.06
N GLY A 70 11.44 -13.97 -2.28
CA GLY A 70 11.50 -14.31 -0.87
C GLY A 70 11.95 -13.15 0.05
N CYS A 71 12.08 -11.93 -0.49
CA CYS A 71 12.47 -10.74 0.26
C CYS A 71 11.37 -10.28 1.22
N ILE A 72 10.10 -10.58 0.92
CA ILE A 72 8.96 -10.34 1.80
C ILE A 72 8.20 -11.66 1.98
N ARG A 73 7.59 -11.85 3.14
CA ARG A 73 6.65 -12.94 3.41
C ARG A 73 5.30 -12.35 3.82
N LEU A 74 4.22 -12.94 3.31
CA LEU A 74 2.88 -12.61 3.80
C LEU A 74 2.78 -12.95 5.28
N ALA A 75 2.05 -12.13 6.04
CA ALA A 75 1.63 -12.52 7.38
C ALA A 75 0.81 -13.82 7.32
N SER A 76 0.84 -14.62 8.38
CA SER A 76 0.05 -15.87 8.44
C SER A 76 -1.46 -15.65 8.63
N LYS A 77 -1.86 -14.40 8.90
CA LYS A 77 -3.24 -13.98 9.16
C LYS A 77 -3.51 -12.63 8.50
N CYS A 78 -4.76 -12.39 8.13
CA CYS A 78 -5.24 -11.10 7.66
C CYS A 78 -4.99 -10.00 8.72
N ASN A 79 -4.40 -8.88 8.32
CA ASN A 79 -4.12 -7.74 9.20
C ASN A 79 -5.36 -6.93 9.61
N ILE A 80 -6.56 -7.34 9.17
CA ILE A 80 -7.84 -6.80 9.63
C ILE A 80 -8.55 -7.86 10.49
N CYS A 81 -9.08 -8.92 9.88
CA CYS A 81 -9.96 -9.86 10.57
C CYS A 81 -9.27 -11.10 11.17
N GLY A 82 -7.94 -11.23 11.04
CA GLY A 82 -7.21 -12.38 11.58
C GLY A 82 -7.40 -13.72 10.83
N SER A 83 -8.20 -13.75 9.76
CA SER A 83 -8.43 -14.96 8.95
C SER A 83 -7.14 -15.50 8.32
N SER A 84 -7.01 -16.82 8.23
CA SER A 84 -5.93 -17.54 7.53
C SER A 84 -6.31 -18.02 6.12
N GLY A 85 -7.38 -17.46 5.53
CA GLY A 85 -7.79 -17.76 4.16
C GLY A 85 -6.75 -17.30 3.11
N PRO A 86 -7.04 -17.36 1.81
CA PRO A 86 -6.12 -16.84 0.79
C PRO A 86 -5.74 -15.38 1.06
N LEU A 87 -4.45 -15.13 1.23
CA LEU A 87 -3.90 -13.82 1.60
C LEU A 87 -3.15 -13.18 0.42
N SER A 88 -3.19 -11.86 0.37
CA SER A 88 -2.50 -11.04 -0.63
C SER A 88 -2.06 -9.71 -0.01
N LEU A 89 -1.01 -9.10 -0.54
CA LEU A 89 -0.66 -7.73 -0.19
C LEU A 89 -1.71 -6.75 -0.76
N HIS A 90 -2.07 -5.76 0.04
CA HIS A 90 -2.89 -4.63 -0.38
C HIS A 90 -2.00 -3.39 -0.46
N GLY A 91 -1.82 -2.89 -1.68
CA GLY A 91 -1.08 -1.65 -1.93
C GLY A 91 -1.89 -0.44 -1.46
N ASP A 92 -1.47 0.14 -0.35
CA ASP A 92 -2.10 1.35 0.20
C ASP A 92 -1.17 2.56 0.13
N VAL A 93 0.14 2.30 0.30
CA VAL A 93 1.23 3.26 0.10
C VAL A 93 2.15 2.68 -0.99
N TYR A 94 1.79 2.85 -2.26
CA TYR A 94 2.49 2.20 -3.39
C TYR A 94 3.97 2.60 -3.55
N TYR A 95 4.45 3.59 -2.79
CA TYR A 95 5.86 3.98 -2.72
C TYR A 95 6.64 3.29 -1.58
N ASP A 96 5.97 2.58 -0.66
CA ASP A 96 6.57 1.81 0.44
C ASP A 96 5.93 0.43 0.53
N ILE A 97 6.43 -0.50 -0.29
CA ILE A 97 5.93 -1.87 -0.37
C ILE A 97 6.12 -2.62 0.96
N SER A 98 7.06 -2.20 1.81
CA SER A 98 7.26 -2.80 3.13
C SER A 98 6.06 -2.56 4.06
N ARG A 99 5.21 -1.58 3.77
CA ARG A 99 4.02 -1.24 4.57
C ARG A 99 2.71 -1.78 4.02
N ASP A 100 2.73 -2.61 2.98
CA ASP A 100 1.51 -3.16 2.40
C ASP A 100 0.85 -4.20 3.33
N PRO A 101 -0.38 -3.99 3.85
CA PRO A 101 -1.04 -4.97 4.69
C PRO A 101 -1.33 -6.28 3.94
N THR A 102 -1.12 -7.40 4.63
CA THR A 102 -1.57 -8.72 4.20
C THR A 102 -3.06 -8.87 4.51
N LEU A 103 -3.89 -8.94 3.47
CA LEU A 103 -5.34 -9.01 3.60
C LEU A 103 -5.89 -10.30 2.98
N CYS A 104 -6.94 -10.85 3.60
CA CYS A 104 -7.80 -11.84 2.96
C CYS A 104 -8.69 -11.18 1.90
N GLN A 105 -9.19 -11.97 0.94
CA GLN A 105 -10.01 -11.45 -0.16
C GLN A 105 -11.23 -10.62 0.29
N PRO A 106 -12.03 -11.04 1.30
CA PRO A 106 -13.17 -10.25 1.77
C PRO A 106 -12.77 -8.86 2.31
N CYS A 107 -11.73 -8.80 3.16
CA CYS A 107 -11.24 -7.52 3.70
C CYS A 107 -10.63 -6.64 2.61
N HIS A 108 -9.88 -7.22 1.67
CA HIS A 108 -9.33 -6.48 0.54
C HIS A 108 -10.44 -5.89 -0.34
N ARG A 109 -11.51 -6.63 -0.60
CA ARG A 109 -12.65 -6.08 -1.33
C ARG A 109 -13.37 -5.00 -0.52
N ALA A 110 -13.58 -5.20 0.78
CA ALA A 110 -14.26 -4.27 1.65
C ALA A 110 -13.56 -2.90 1.72
N ILE A 111 -12.22 -2.88 1.84
CA ILE A 111 -11.48 -1.62 1.91
C ILE A 111 -11.57 -0.79 0.62
N HIS A 112 -11.58 -1.44 -0.56
CA HIS A 112 -11.80 -0.74 -1.84
C HIS A 112 -13.24 -0.25 -1.98
N LEU A 113 -14.20 -0.97 -1.40
CA LEU A 113 -15.61 -0.59 -1.45
C LEU A 113 -15.98 0.48 -0.43
N ARG A 114 -15.13 0.79 0.56
CA ARG A 114 -15.41 1.78 1.63
C ARG A 114 -15.93 3.12 1.10
N PHE A 115 -15.49 3.53 -0.10
CA PHE A 115 -15.90 4.78 -0.75
C PHE A 115 -17.38 4.83 -1.14
N TYR A 116 -18.01 3.67 -1.33
CA TYR A 116 -19.40 3.54 -1.79
C TYR A 116 -20.27 2.76 -0.81
N ARG A 117 -19.64 2.07 0.15
CA ARG A 117 -20.22 1.07 1.04
C ARG A 117 -19.68 1.26 2.46
N TRP A 118 -19.79 2.50 2.94
CA TRP A 118 -19.19 2.91 4.21
C TRP A 118 -19.76 2.15 5.41
N ASP A 119 -21.09 1.96 5.46
CA ASP A 119 -21.71 1.22 6.57
C ASP A 119 -21.28 -0.25 6.61
N GLU A 120 -21.07 -0.87 5.44
CA GLU A 120 -20.53 -2.23 5.36
C GLU A 120 -19.06 -2.27 5.81
N TRP A 121 -18.27 -1.25 5.46
CA TRP A 121 -16.91 -1.11 5.97
C TRP A 121 -16.89 -0.93 7.50
N ARG A 122 -17.76 -0.07 8.05
CA ARG A 122 -17.90 0.14 9.49
C ARG A 122 -18.17 -1.16 10.24
N LYS A 123 -19.02 -2.04 9.71
CA LYS A 123 -19.26 -3.37 10.30
C LYS A 123 -17.99 -4.22 10.36
N VAL A 124 -17.13 -4.14 9.35
CA VAL A 124 -15.83 -4.84 9.35
C VAL A 124 -14.91 -4.26 10.42
N VAL A 125 -14.86 -2.93 10.54
CA VAL A 125 -14.09 -2.23 11.57
C VAL A 125 -14.58 -2.59 12.96
N ASP A 126 -15.89 -2.46 13.23
CA ASP A 126 -16.48 -2.73 14.54
C ASP A 126 -16.28 -4.19 14.99
N ALA A 127 -16.23 -5.13 14.04
CA ALA A 127 -15.98 -6.54 14.32
C ALA A 127 -14.49 -6.89 14.53
N SER A 128 -13.56 -6.04 14.10
CA SER A 128 -12.13 -6.38 14.01
C SER A 128 -11.21 -5.46 14.82
N ALA A 129 -11.60 -4.20 15.03
CA ALA A 129 -10.81 -3.24 15.78
C ALA A 129 -10.85 -3.56 17.28
N VAL A 130 -9.71 -3.42 17.96
CA VAL A 130 -9.59 -3.63 19.40
C VAL A 130 -9.53 -2.30 20.13
N THR A 131 -8.76 -1.35 19.58
CA THR A 131 -8.47 -0.06 20.19
C THR A 131 -9.08 1.12 19.44
N GLY A 132 -9.47 0.91 18.17
CA GLY A 132 -9.86 1.97 17.25
C GLY A 132 -8.67 2.77 16.70
N ARG A 133 -7.43 2.42 17.10
CA ARG A 133 -6.19 3.03 16.61
C ARG A 133 -5.52 2.20 15.53
N GLU A 134 -6.05 1.02 15.21
CA GLU A 134 -5.57 0.23 14.08
C GLU A 134 -5.73 1.04 12.78
N TRP A 135 -4.76 0.96 11.87
CA TRP A 135 -4.76 1.73 10.61
C TRP A 135 -6.11 1.65 9.87
N PHE A 136 -6.71 0.45 9.79
CA PHE A 136 -7.98 0.24 9.11
C PHE A 136 -9.18 0.87 9.82
N ALA A 137 -9.07 1.15 11.13
CA ALA A 137 -10.11 1.85 11.88
C ALA A 137 -10.04 3.37 11.67
N GLN A 138 -8.86 3.89 11.28
CA GLN A 138 -8.62 5.31 11.07
C GLN A 138 -9.04 5.78 9.66
N ILE A 139 -9.01 4.89 8.66
CA ILE A 139 -9.20 5.27 7.25
C ILE A 139 -10.59 5.91 6.98
N PRO A 140 -10.66 7.06 6.27
CA PRO A 140 -11.93 7.74 6.05
C PRO A 140 -12.77 7.14 4.90
N PRO A 141 -14.06 7.53 4.77
CA PRO A 141 -14.93 7.12 3.66
C PRO A 141 -14.57 7.74 2.31
N HIS A 142 -13.63 8.69 2.27
CA HIS A 142 -13.20 9.38 1.06
C HIS A 142 -11.73 9.08 0.76
N SER A 143 -11.30 9.41 -0.46
CA SER A 143 -9.89 9.24 -0.85
C SER A 143 -9.02 10.23 -0.08
N ILE A 144 -7.85 9.77 0.35
CA ILE A 144 -6.78 10.58 0.94
C ILE A 144 -5.61 10.60 -0.05
N ASP A 145 -5.07 11.77 -0.37
CA ASP A 145 -4.01 11.89 -1.38
C ASP A 145 -2.62 11.60 -0.77
N ILE A 146 -2.40 10.33 -0.41
CA ILE A 146 -1.13 9.84 0.14
C ILE A 146 0.00 10.10 -0.85
N ALA A 147 -0.27 9.89 -2.14
CA ALA A 147 0.75 10.04 -3.17
C ALA A 147 1.25 11.50 -3.27
N GLN A 148 0.36 12.49 -3.23
CA GLN A 148 0.75 13.90 -3.25
C GLN A 148 1.48 14.27 -1.96
N HIS A 149 0.98 13.84 -0.79
CA HIS A 149 1.66 14.05 0.50
C HIS A 149 3.12 13.57 0.47
N LEU A 150 3.37 12.39 -0.09
CA LEU A 150 4.73 11.85 -0.23
C LEU A 150 5.58 12.60 -1.26
N ARG A 151 5.00 13.04 -2.38
CA ARG A 151 5.70 13.85 -3.38
C ARG A 151 6.05 15.24 -2.86
N ASP A 152 5.19 15.87 -2.06
CA ASP A 152 5.48 17.16 -1.44
C ASP A 152 6.67 17.05 -0.47
N ARG A 153 6.81 15.90 0.21
CA ARG A 153 7.88 15.64 1.17
C ARG A 153 9.21 15.22 0.52
N TRP A 154 9.18 14.42 -0.54
CA TRP A 154 10.36 13.77 -1.12
C TRP A 154 10.62 14.11 -2.60
N GLY A 155 9.80 14.97 -3.19
CA GLY A 155 9.83 15.28 -4.61
C GLY A 155 9.40 14.11 -5.51
N TRP A 156 9.75 14.20 -6.79
CA TRP A 156 9.42 13.16 -7.77
C TRP A 156 10.13 11.83 -7.49
N HIS A 157 11.24 11.85 -6.76
CA HIS A 157 11.99 10.66 -6.35
C HIS A 157 11.16 9.69 -5.49
N ALA A 158 10.08 10.16 -4.85
CA ALA A 158 9.12 9.30 -4.16
C ALA A 158 8.58 8.19 -5.07
N ALA A 159 8.36 8.51 -6.35
CA ALA A 159 7.82 7.59 -7.36
C ALA A 159 8.90 6.69 -8.00
N ASP A 160 10.19 6.90 -7.72
CA ASP A 160 11.27 6.02 -8.17
C ASP A 160 11.37 4.79 -7.27
N LEU A 161 10.44 3.84 -7.38
CA LEU A 161 10.33 2.72 -6.44
C LEU A 161 11.63 1.92 -6.24
N GLU A 162 12.51 1.86 -7.23
CA GLU A 162 13.76 1.10 -7.17
C GLU A 162 14.87 1.85 -6.42
N ARG A 163 14.71 3.17 -6.26
CA ARG A 163 15.67 4.07 -5.61
C ARG A 163 15.01 4.99 -4.58
N SER A 164 13.77 4.69 -4.20
CA SER A 164 12.93 5.60 -3.43
C SER A 164 13.50 5.78 -2.04
N PRO A 165 13.66 7.03 -1.56
CA PRO A 165 14.14 7.27 -0.20
C PRO A 165 13.14 6.83 0.87
N ILE A 166 11.88 6.53 0.49
CA ILE A 166 10.79 6.14 1.40
C ILE A 166 10.96 4.69 1.86
N CYS A 167 11.34 3.81 0.93
CA CYS A 167 11.56 2.38 1.19
C CYS A 167 12.93 1.98 0.63
N PRO A 168 14.03 2.40 1.29
CA PRO A 168 15.36 2.05 0.83
C PRO A 168 15.55 0.54 0.90
N PHE A 169 15.95 -0.06 -0.22
CA PHE A 169 16.26 -1.48 -0.28
C PHE A 169 17.65 -1.75 0.28
N PRO A 170 17.84 -2.86 1.02
CA PRO A 170 19.18 -3.39 1.28
C PRO A 170 19.95 -3.58 -0.04
N ASP A 171 21.26 -3.33 -0.04
CA ASP A 171 22.12 -3.43 -1.24
C ASP A 171 21.93 -4.77 -1.97
N ALA A 172 21.85 -5.87 -1.21
CA ALA A 172 21.63 -7.20 -1.75
C ALA A 172 20.34 -7.34 -2.59
N ILE A 173 19.28 -6.58 -2.29
CA ILE A 173 18.08 -6.51 -3.12
C ILE A 173 18.33 -5.59 -4.32
N ALA A 174 18.87 -4.39 -4.07
CA ALA A 174 19.07 -3.37 -5.10
C ALA A 174 19.96 -3.87 -6.26
N GLU A 175 20.99 -4.65 -5.97
CA GLU A 175 21.92 -5.23 -6.95
C GLU A 175 21.27 -6.22 -7.92
N VAL A 176 20.17 -6.85 -7.52
CA VAL A 176 19.51 -7.92 -8.29
C VAL A 176 18.11 -7.54 -8.78
N LEU A 177 17.70 -6.28 -8.59
CA LEU A 177 16.44 -5.79 -9.13
C LEU A 177 16.44 -5.91 -10.67
N PRO A 178 15.34 -6.40 -11.27
CA PRO A 178 15.23 -6.44 -12.71
C PRO A 178 15.23 -5.05 -13.35
N ASN A 179 15.70 -4.94 -14.59
CA ASN A 179 15.72 -3.68 -15.33
C ASN A 179 14.49 -3.48 -16.26
N ASN A 180 13.42 -4.26 -16.08
CA ASN A 180 12.24 -4.25 -16.95
C ASN A 180 10.99 -3.65 -16.28
N MET A 181 11.18 -2.78 -15.29
CA MET A 181 10.08 -2.05 -14.66
C MET A 181 9.38 -1.17 -15.71
N LEU A 182 8.05 -1.04 -15.60
CA LEU A 182 7.30 -0.13 -16.46
C LEU A 182 7.81 1.31 -16.23
N PRO A 183 8.09 2.10 -17.29
CA PRO A 183 8.56 3.48 -17.13
C PRO A 183 7.49 4.34 -16.45
N HIS A 184 7.94 5.36 -15.73
CA HIS A 184 7.09 6.40 -15.16
C HIS A 184 7.52 7.72 -15.80
N PRO A 185 6.59 8.61 -16.20
CA PRO A 185 6.91 9.77 -17.03
C PRO A 185 7.91 10.76 -16.42
N ASN A 186 8.12 10.69 -15.11
CA ASN A 186 9.03 11.56 -14.35
C ASN A 186 10.31 10.85 -13.87
N LEU A 187 10.60 9.65 -14.39
CA LEU A 187 11.84 8.88 -14.13
C LEU A 187 12.63 8.71 -15.43
#